data_AF-A0AAV0MSP8-F1
#
_entry.id   AF-A0AAV0MSP8-F1
#
_cell.length_a   1.000
_cell.length_b   1.000
_cell.length_c   1.000
_cell.angle_alpha   90.00
_cell.angle_beta   90.00
_cell.angle_gamma   90.00
#
_symmetry.space_group_name_H-M   'P 1'
#
loop_
_entity.id
_entity.type
_entity.pdbx_description
1 polymer ?
#
loop_
_entity_poly.entity_id
_entity_poly.type
_entity_poly.pdbx_seq_one_letter_code
_entity_poly.pdbx_strand_id
1 'polypeptide(L)'
;MTETYNIKPSVQHYSCMVDVLGGAGFLEEAEELIKGMPIPPDAIIWGSLLSSSTRFGKAEMAERAARQLNELDPSQTSSFVLMSNVYASSGRYQKAIEQRVVLKQKQIEKVPGCSSIELNGKVHEFVAGGTLHPAAAKIYNALDEMLLQQNE
;
A
#
# COMPACT_ATOMS: atom_id res chain seq x y z
N MET A 1 12.78 -28.16 -1.91
CA MET A 1 13.00 -28.05 -3.37
C MET A 1 14.29 -28.76 -3.79
N THR A 2 15.44 -28.39 -3.25
CA THR A 2 16.72 -29.01 -3.61
C THR A 2 16.82 -30.46 -3.17
N GLU A 3 16.52 -30.78 -1.90
CA GLU A 3 16.71 -32.15 -1.38
C GLU A 3 15.74 -33.18 -1.99
N THR A 4 14.47 -32.80 -2.17
CA THR A 4 13.43 -33.72 -2.66
C THR A 4 13.34 -33.76 -4.18
N TYR A 5 13.54 -32.62 -4.86
CA TYR A 5 13.28 -32.49 -6.29
C TYR A 5 14.54 -32.15 -7.10
N ASN A 6 15.71 -31.97 -6.46
CA ASN A 6 16.95 -31.51 -7.10
C ASN A 6 16.81 -30.20 -7.90
N ILE A 7 15.82 -29.36 -7.54
CA ILE A 7 15.61 -28.05 -8.16
C ILE A 7 16.24 -26.99 -7.27
N LYS A 8 17.25 -26.28 -7.78
CA LYS A 8 17.82 -25.11 -7.12
C LYS A 8 16.81 -23.96 -7.16
N PRO A 9 16.41 -23.39 -6.00
CA PRO A 9 15.45 -22.29 -5.98
C PRO A 9 15.97 -21.07 -6.76
N SER A 10 15.12 -20.55 -7.65
CA SER A 10 15.36 -19.28 -8.35
C SER A 10 14.75 -18.11 -7.58
N VAL A 11 15.05 -16.88 -7.99
CA VAL A 11 14.47 -15.66 -7.38
C VAL A 11 12.94 -15.67 -7.40
N GLN A 12 12.32 -16.24 -8.45
CA GLN A 12 10.87 -16.36 -8.54
C GLN A 12 10.29 -17.30 -7.48
N HIS A 13 11.00 -18.39 -7.15
CA HIS A 13 10.56 -19.30 -6.09
C HIS A 13 10.59 -18.60 -4.72
N TYR A 14 11.65 -17.83 -4.44
CA TYR A 14 11.71 -17.01 -3.23
C TYR A 14 10.64 -15.93 -3.20
N SER A 15 10.39 -15.27 -4.33
CA SER A 15 9.30 -14.27 -4.45
C SER A 15 7.95 -14.88 -4.08
N CYS A 16 7.62 -16.04 -4.62
CA CYS A 16 6.38 -16.75 -4.26
C CYS A 16 6.33 -17.10 -2.77
N MET A 17 7.42 -17.58 -2.19
CA MET A 17 7.43 -17.95 -0.77
C MET A 17 7.29 -16.74 0.16
N VAL A 18 7.95 -15.63 -0.15
CA VAL A 18 7.80 -14.37 0.59
C VAL A 18 6.38 -13.84 0.48
N ASP A 19 5.77 -13.92 -0.71
CA ASP A 19 4.39 -13.49 -0.91
C ASP A 19 3.38 -14.37 -0.13
N VAL A 20 3.60 -15.69 -0.09
CA VAL A 20 2.78 -16.63 0.70
C VAL A 20 2.92 -16.39 2.20
N LEU A 21 4.14 -16.30 2.72
CA LEU A 21 4.41 -16.05 4.14
C LEU A 21 3.88 -14.69 4.56
N GLY A 22 4.19 -13.65 3.77
CA GLY A 22 3.68 -12.30 3.95
C GLY A 22 2.16 -12.25 3.86
N GLY A 23 1.57 -12.98 2.92
CA GLY A 23 0.14 -13.29 2.78
C GLY A 23 -0.51 -13.70 4.09
N ALA A 24 0.07 -14.71 4.73
CA ALA A 24 -0.42 -15.34 5.95
C ALA A 24 -0.03 -14.61 7.26
N GLY A 25 0.76 -13.53 7.18
CA GLY A 25 1.18 -12.74 8.35
C GLY A 25 2.44 -13.24 9.05
N PHE A 26 3.11 -14.25 8.51
CA PHE A 26 4.42 -14.76 8.96
C PHE A 26 5.54 -13.84 8.44
N LEU A 27 5.54 -12.60 8.92
CA LEU A 27 6.37 -11.53 8.39
C LEU A 27 7.83 -11.66 8.81
N GLU A 28 8.06 -12.10 10.04
CA GLU A 28 9.39 -12.38 10.56
C GLU A 28 10.05 -13.52 9.78
N GLU A 29 9.32 -14.61 9.50
CA GLU A 29 9.78 -15.73 8.68
C GLU A 29 10.02 -15.31 7.23
N ALA A 30 9.18 -14.44 6.68
CA ALA A 30 9.40 -13.88 5.34
C ALA A 30 10.69 -13.05 5.28
N GLU A 31 10.97 -12.22 6.29
CA GLU A 31 12.22 -11.43 6.37
C GLU A 31 13.45 -12.33 6.57
N GLU A 32 13.34 -13.39 7.38
CA GLU A 32 14.39 -14.40 7.56
C GLU A 32 14.68 -15.15 6.27
N LEU A 33 13.65 -15.54 5.52
CA LEU A 33 13.80 -16.20 4.23
C LEU A 33 14.60 -15.33 3.25
N ILE A 34 14.31 -14.02 3.20
CA ILE A 34 15.03 -13.06 2.36
C ILE A 34 16.50 -12.97 2.76
N LYS A 35 16.79 -12.87 4.06
CA LYS A 35 18.17 -12.81 4.60
C LYS A 35 18.96 -14.09 4.32
N GLY A 36 18.28 -15.24 4.28
CA GLY A 36 18.87 -16.55 3.99
C GLY A 36 19.04 -16.87 2.50
N MET A 37 18.67 -15.97 1.59
CA MET A 37 18.75 -16.23 0.16
C MET A 37 20.22 -16.38 -0.29
N PRO A 38 20.56 -17.42 -1.07
CA PRO A 38 21.90 -17.59 -1.65
C PRO A 38 22.12 -16.70 -2.89
N ILE A 39 21.14 -15.88 -3.24
CA ILE A 39 21.11 -14.98 -4.39
C ILE A 39 20.55 -13.62 -3.94
N PRO A 40 20.95 -12.50 -4.56
CA PRO A 40 20.40 -11.19 -4.19
C PRO A 40 18.88 -11.14 -4.37
N PRO A 41 18.12 -10.62 -3.39
CA PRO A 41 16.70 -10.36 -3.54
C PRO A 41 16.45 -9.23 -4.54
N ASP A 42 15.38 -9.32 -5.32
CA ASP A 42 15.00 -8.30 -6.29
C ASP A 42 13.92 -7.34 -5.73
N ALA A 43 13.54 -6.35 -6.54
CA ALA A 43 12.53 -5.36 -6.18
C ALA A 43 11.15 -6.00 -5.89
N ILE A 44 10.83 -7.13 -6.53
CA ILE A 44 9.56 -7.82 -6.33
C ILE A 44 9.50 -8.39 -4.92
N ILE A 45 10.56 -9.05 -4.47
CA ILE A 45 10.65 -9.64 -3.13
C ILE A 45 10.47 -8.58 -2.04
N TRP A 46 11.21 -7.47 -2.14
CA TRP A 46 11.09 -6.37 -1.18
C TRP A 46 9.73 -5.68 -1.26
N GLY A 47 9.13 -5.59 -2.45
CA GLY A 47 7.77 -5.10 -2.66
C GLY A 47 6.70 -5.96 -1.99
N SER A 48 6.81 -7.29 -2.08
CA SER A 48 5.92 -8.23 -1.38
C SER A 48 6.04 -8.12 0.13
N LEU A 49 7.26 -8.03 0.67
CA LEU A 49 7.47 -7.81 2.10
C LEU A 49 6.88 -6.47 2.54
N LEU A 50 7.18 -5.37 1.82
CA LEU A 50 6.64 -4.04 2.13
C LEU A 50 5.11 -4.02 2.15
N SER A 51 4.47 -4.61 1.14
CA SER A 51 3.01 -4.67 1.02
C SER A 51 2.40 -5.44 2.20
N SER A 52 3.01 -6.57 2.57
CA SER A 52 2.54 -7.40 3.68
C SER A 52 2.78 -6.72 5.04
N SER A 53 3.97 -6.16 5.28
CA SER A 53 4.27 -5.39 6.49
C SER A 53 3.35 -4.19 6.65
N THR A 54 2.97 -3.53 5.55
CA THR A 54 1.98 -2.45 5.55
C THR A 54 0.60 -2.96 5.96
N ARG A 55 0.15 -4.08 5.38
CA ARG A 55 -1.17 -4.68 5.68
C ARG A 55 -1.32 -5.07 7.14
N PHE A 56 -0.28 -5.62 7.76
CA PHE A 56 -0.31 -6.02 9.18
C PHE A 56 0.21 -4.94 10.14
N GLY A 57 0.45 -3.72 9.67
CA GLY A 57 0.87 -2.60 10.53
C GLY A 57 2.26 -2.73 11.15
N LYS A 58 3.14 -3.58 10.60
CA LYS A 58 4.55 -3.73 11.04
C LYS A 58 5.42 -2.60 10.47
N ALA A 59 5.25 -1.41 11.06
CA ALA A 59 5.88 -0.16 10.63
C ALA A 59 7.40 -0.24 10.41
N GLU A 60 8.16 -0.79 11.35
CA GLU A 60 9.62 -0.84 11.25
C GLU A 60 10.10 -1.76 10.12
N MET A 61 9.39 -2.87 9.91
CA MET A 61 9.70 -3.82 8.84
C MET A 61 9.36 -3.21 7.48
N ALA A 62 8.23 -2.50 7.38
CA ALA A 62 7.87 -1.73 6.19
C ALA A 62 8.96 -0.70 5.85
N GLU A 63 9.50 0.04 6.84
CA GLU A 63 10.58 1.00 6.60
C GLU A 63 11.86 0.35 6.05
N ARG A 64 12.25 -0.82 6.59
CA ARG A 64 13.40 -1.58 6.07
C ARG A 64 13.16 -2.05 4.64
N ALA A 65 12.02 -2.65 4.37
CA ALA A 65 11.65 -3.15 3.05
C ALA A 65 11.57 -2.02 2.01
N ALA A 66 10.95 -0.89 2.35
CA ALA A 66 10.88 0.29 1.50
C ALA A 66 12.26 0.86 1.16
N ARG A 67 13.20 0.87 2.12
CA ARG A 67 14.57 1.32 1.87
C ARG A 67 15.27 0.45 0.82
N GLN A 68 15.21 -0.88 1.01
CA GLN A 68 15.80 -1.83 0.06
C GLN A 68 15.15 -1.75 -1.32
N LEU A 69 13.82 -1.61 -1.38
CA LEU A 69 13.10 -1.44 -2.64
C LEU A 69 13.52 -0.16 -3.37
N ASN A 70 13.64 0.97 -2.67
CA ASN A 70 14.04 2.23 -3.28
C ASN A 70 15.50 2.24 -3.75
N GLU A 71 16.38 1.48 -3.09
CA GLU A 71 17.77 1.28 -3.54
C GLU A 71 17.85 0.47 -4.84
N LEU A 72 16.98 -0.53 -5.00
CA LEU A 72 16.92 -1.39 -6.19
C LEU A 72 16.17 -0.75 -7.37
N ASP A 73 15.07 -0.06 -7.08
CA ASP A 73 14.24 0.62 -8.08
C ASP A 73 13.81 2.02 -7.57
N PRO A 74 14.64 3.05 -7.80
CA PRO A 74 14.33 4.43 -7.42
C PRO A 74 13.15 5.04 -8.20
N SER A 75 12.76 4.42 -9.31
CA SER A 75 11.64 4.85 -10.14
C SER A 75 10.30 4.37 -9.58
N GLN A 76 10.33 3.32 -8.74
CA GLN A 76 9.11 2.78 -8.15
C GLN A 76 8.48 3.73 -7.14
N THR A 77 7.17 3.90 -7.30
CA THR A 77 6.40 4.93 -6.60
C THR A 77 5.47 4.34 -5.54
N SER A 78 5.16 3.05 -5.68
CA SER A 78 4.31 2.30 -4.78
C SER A 78 4.86 2.29 -3.35
N SER A 79 6.18 2.30 -3.17
CA SER A 79 6.84 2.33 -1.87
C SER A 79 6.45 3.57 -1.07
N PHE A 80 6.48 4.76 -1.69
CA PHE A 80 6.10 6.02 -1.06
C PHE A 80 4.61 6.06 -0.71
N VAL A 81 3.75 5.48 -1.55
CA VAL A 81 2.30 5.38 -1.26
C VAL A 81 2.06 4.48 -0.05
N LEU A 82 2.66 3.28 -0.02
CA LEU A 82 2.54 2.35 1.10
C LEU A 82 3.08 2.96 2.40
N MET A 83 4.26 3.61 2.34
CA MET A 83 4.85 4.28 3.49
C MET A 83 4.00 5.45 4.00
N SER A 84 3.40 6.25 3.10
CA SER A 84 2.45 7.29 3.52
C SER A 84 1.28 6.71 4.33
N ASN A 85 0.78 5.54 3.96
CA ASN A 85 -0.32 4.88 4.66
C ASN A 85 0.14 4.32 6.00
N VAL A 86 1.28 3.62 6.05
CA VAL A 86 1.89 3.13 7.30
C VAL A 86 2.10 4.28 8.30
N TYR A 87 2.63 5.40 7.83
CA TYR A 87 2.85 6.56 8.70
C TYR A 87 1.54 7.15 9.21
N ALA A 88 0.52 7.28 8.35
CA ALA A 88 -0.78 7.78 8.76
C ALA A 88 -1.46 6.87 9.78
N SER A 89 -1.45 5.54 9.56
CA SER A 89 -2.08 4.58 10.48
C SER A 89 -1.38 4.48 11.83
N SER A 90 -0.08 4.79 11.89
CA SER A 90 0.68 4.83 13.14
C SER A 90 0.69 6.22 13.80
N GLY A 91 -0.15 7.17 13.36
CA GLY A 91 -0.20 8.54 13.92
C GLY A 91 1.02 9.42 13.60
N ARG A 92 1.93 8.96 12.72
CA ARG A 92 3.15 9.66 12.31
C ARG A 92 2.87 10.56 11.11
N TYR A 93 1.90 11.46 11.26
CA TYR A 93 1.35 12.27 10.16
C TYR A 93 2.40 13.11 9.43
N GLN A 94 3.40 13.64 10.15
CA GLN A 94 4.47 14.42 9.53
C GLN A 94 5.26 13.60 8.50
N LYS A 95 5.64 12.37 8.85
CA LYS A 95 6.30 11.46 7.90
C LYS A 95 5.39 11.07 6.75
N ALA A 96 4.09 10.91 6.98
CA ALA A 96 3.12 10.65 5.91
C ALA A 96 3.07 11.83 4.91
N ILE A 97 3.10 13.07 5.39
CA ILE A 97 3.13 14.28 4.56
C ILE A 97 4.43 14.32 3.73
N GLU A 98 5.57 14.02 4.34
CA GLU A 98 6.86 13.96 3.63
C GLU A 98 6.82 12.98 2.45
N GLN A 99 6.27 11.78 2.64
CA GLN A 99 6.10 10.81 1.54
C GLN A 99 5.21 11.38 0.41
N ARG A 100 4.14 12.10 0.74
CA ARG A 100 3.24 12.73 -0.25
C ARG A 100 3.91 13.88 -1.00
N VAL A 101 4.79 14.63 -0.35
CA VAL A 101 5.59 15.69 -1.00
C VAL A 101 6.52 15.08 -2.05
N VAL A 102 7.21 13.98 -1.71
CA VAL A 102 8.08 13.27 -2.65
C VAL A 102 7.29 12.75 -3.85
N LEU A 103 6.09 12.20 -3.64
CA LEU A 103 5.21 11.75 -4.72
C LEU A 103 4.84 12.89 -5.70
N LYS A 104 4.50 14.07 -5.16
CA LYS A 104 4.21 15.26 -5.98
C LYS A 104 5.42 15.72 -6.78
N GLN A 105 6.61 15.73 -6.17
CA GLN A 105 7.86 16.11 -6.84
C GLN A 105 8.22 15.16 -8.00
N LYS A 106 7.92 13.87 -7.85
CA LYS A 106 8.09 12.86 -8.90
C LYS A 106 7.02 12.90 -10.00
N GLN A 107 6.16 13.94 -10.02
CA GLN A 107 5.03 14.09 -10.97
C GLN A 107 4.07 12.91 -11.00
N ILE A 108 3.94 12.19 -9.88
CA ILE A 108 2.98 11.10 -9.76
C ILE A 108 1.64 11.72 -9.38
N GLU A 109 0.92 12.17 -10.40
CA GLU A 109 -0.48 12.49 -10.23
C GLU A 109 -1.24 11.18 -10.09
N LYS A 110 -1.60 10.83 -8.85
CA LYS A 110 -2.61 9.80 -8.66
C LYS A 110 -3.88 10.32 -9.33
N VAL A 111 -4.32 9.66 -10.40
CA VAL A 111 -5.65 9.90 -10.95
C VAL A 111 -6.62 9.70 -9.78
N PRO A 112 -7.43 10.71 -9.43
CA PRO A 112 -8.34 10.59 -8.31
C PRO A 112 -9.28 9.41 -8.57
N GLY A 113 -9.54 8.64 -7.51
CA GLY A 113 -10.52 7.56 -7.60
C GLY A 113 -11.88 8.13 -7.95
N CYS A 114 -12.61 7.47 -8.83
CA CYS A 114 -14.01 7.77 -9.13
C CYS A 114 -14.88 6.60 -8.70
N SER A 115 -16.05 6.90 -8.14
CA SER A 115 -17.14 5.95 -7.97
C SER A 115 -18.40 6.52 -8.60
N SER A 116 -19.32 5.65 -9.01
CA SER A 116 -20.59 6.09 -9.58
C SER A 116 -21.74 5.21 -9.12
N ILE A 117 -22.93 5.80 -9.09
CA ILE A 117 -24.20 5.09 -8.86
C ILE A 117 -25.20 5.50 -9.94
N GLU A 118 -26.14 4.63 -10.26
CA GLU A 118 -27.26 4.94 -11.13
C GLU A 118 -28.55 5.04 -10.31
N LEU A 119 -29.25 6.17 -10.44
CA LEU A 119 -30.54 6.41 -9.80
C LEU A 119 -31.52 6.94 -10.84
N ASN A 120 -32.63 6.24 -11.03
CA ASN A 120 -33.70 6.63 -11.95
C ASN A 120 -33.19 6.93 -13.38
N GLY A 121 -32.28 6.11 -13.90
CA GLY A 121 -31.69 6.28 -15.24
C GLY A 121 -30.66 7.40 -15.34
N LYS A 122 -30.25 8.00 -14.23
CA LYS A 122 -29.20 9.04 -14.18
C LYS A 122 -27.98 8.51 -13.45
N VAL A 123 -26.81 8.62 -14.09
CA VAL A 123 -25.52 8.32 -13.46
C VAL A 123 -25.08 9.51 -12.62
N HIS A 124 -24.70 9.23 -11.39
CA HIS A 124 -24.14 10.16 -10.42
C HIS A 124 -22.70 9.74 -10.11
N GLU A 125 -21.75 10.61 -10.44
CA GLU A 125 -20.32 10.36 -10.28
C GLU A 125 -19.77 11.11 -9.06
N PHE A 126 -18.86 10.45 -8.34
CA PHE A 126 -18.17 10.96 -7.17
C PHE A 126 -16.67 10.80 -7.37
N VAL A 127 -15.97 11.92 -7.35
CA VAL A 127 -14.51 11.96 -7.50
C VAL A 127 -13.89 12.17 -6.12
N ALA A 128 -12.88 11.38 -5.78
CA ALA A 128 -12.15 11.49 -4.52
C ALA A 128 -11.57 12.91 -4.35
N GLY A 129 -11.94 13.58 -3.26
CA GLY A 129 -11.56 14.97 -3.00
C GLY A 129 -12.30 16.02 -3.85
N GLY A 130 -13.23 15.59 -4.71
CA GLY A 130 -14.07 16.47 -5.51
C GLY A 130 -15.33 16.92 -4.76
N THR A 131 -15.79 18.14 -5.07
CA THR A 131 -17.02 18.75 -4.52
C THR A 131 -18.01 19.14 -5.61
N LEU A 132 -17.77 18.71 -6.85
CA LEU A 132 -18.47 19.19 -8.05
C LEU A 132 -19.81 18.48 -8.33
N HIS A 133 -20.25 17.57 -7.47
CA HIS A 133 -21.53 16.90 -7.68
C HIS A 133 -22.69 17.92 -7.62
N PRO A 134 -23.65 17.93 -8.55
CA PRO A 134 -24.73 18.92 -8.58
C PRO A 134 -25.58 19.00 -7.29
N ALA A 135 -25.60 17.92 -6.51
CA ALA A 135 -26.28 17.85 -5.21
C ALA A 135 -25.32 17.86 -4.01
N ALA A 136 -24.08 18.31 -4.17
CA ALA A 136 -23.04 18.24 -3.13
C ALA A 136 -23.52 18.78 -1.77
N ALA A 137 -24.16 19.96 -1.75
CA ALA A 137 -24.67 20.56 -0.51
C ALA A 137 -25.66 19.63 0.24
N LYS A 138 -26.57 18.96 -0.48
CA LYS A 138 -27.53 18.04 0.14
C LYS A 138 -26.85 16.79 0.69
N ILE A 139 -25.84 16.29 -0.02
CA ILE A 139 -25.08 15.11 0.38
C ILE A 139 -24.29 15.41 1.66
N TYR A 140 -23.60 16.56 1.73
CA TYR A 140 -22.87 16.94 2.92
C TYR A 140 -23.78 17.18 4.13
N ASN A 141 -24.91 17.87 3.94
CA ASN A 141 -25.89 18.05 5.02
C ASN A 141 -26.39 16.70 5.57
N ALA A 142 -26.72 15.75 4.70
CA ALA A 142 -27.14 14.41 5.13
C ALA A 142 -26.02 13.67 5.88
N LEU A 143 -24.76 13.84 5.45
CA LEU A 143 -23.60 13.27 6.14
C LEU A 143 -23.43 13.86 7.54
N ASP A 144 -23.58 15.18 7.68
CA ASP A 144 -23.49 15.88 8.97
C ASP A 144 -24.59 15.42 9.94
N GLU A 145 -25.83 15.27 9.47
CA GLU A 145 -26.94 14.73 10.27
C GLU A 145 -26.64 13.31 10.78
N MET A 146 -26.07 12.44 9.93
CA MET A 146 -25.69 11.08 10.33
C MET A 146 -24.54 11.05 11.35
N LEU A 147 -23.57 11.96 11.23
CA LEU A 147 -22.45 12.08 12.17
C LEU A 147 -22.91 12.61 13.54
N LEU A 148 -23.92 13.48 13.56
CA LEU A 148 -24.53 13.96 14.81
C LEU A 148 -25.27 12.83 15.55
N GLN A 149 -25.95 11.95 14.82
CA GLN A 149 -26.68 10.81 15.40
C GLN A 149 -25.78 9.68 15.95
N GLN A 150 -24.50 9.61 15.57
CA GLN A 150 -23.55 8.62 16.10
C GLN A 150 -22.88 9.04 17.42
N ASN A 151 -23.09 10.29 17.86
CA ASN A 151 -22.53 10.82 19.11
C ASN A 151 -23.54 10.87 20.27
N GLU A 152 -24.73 10.29 20.09
CA GLU A 152 -25.74 10.02 21.13
C GLU A 152 -25.76 8.52 21.50
#